data_AF-A0AAJ2ZI91-F1
#
_entry.id   AF-A0AAJ2ZI91-F1
#
_cell.length_a   1.000
_cell.length_b   1.000
_cell.length_c   1.000
_cell.angle_alpha   90.00
_cell.angle_beta   90.00
_cell.angle_gamma   90.00
#
_symmetry.space_group_name_H-M   'P 1'
#
loop_
_entity.id
_entity.type
_entity.pdbx_description
1 polymer ?
#
loop_
_entity_poly.entity_id
_entity_poly.type
_entity_poly.pdbx_seq_one_letter_code
_entity_poly.pdbx_strand_id
1 'polypeptide(L)'
;MRVHGSARWAYGMVAWLVFFVVSHVLAVFFPGDDPTGDGPWDLRAYVIFNVVLILMAAVGTAVVVATVRPWGRRVPRWVLLTPLWFGSTLLVVRGIPGMVENLLMATGIRRGGFVGAEDISTTELWAGLGINTYFFVGAVLLVVTTASYVRQQPRSRR
;
A
#
# COMPACT_ATOMS: atom_id res chain seq x y z
N MET A 1 -6.06 31.00 -5.45
CA MET A 1 -5.68 29.75 -4.76
C MET A 1 -6.10 28.56 -5.63
N ARG A 2 -5.17 27.83 -6.27
CA ARG A 2 -5.47 26.59 -7.01
C ARG A 2 -4.87 25.41 -6.24
N VAL A 3 -5.63 24.86 -5.29
CA VAL A 3 -5.28 23.65 -4.54
C VAL A 3 -6.47 22.71 -4.63
N HIS A 4 -6.63 21.99 -5.74
CA HIS A 4 -7.83 21.14 -5.90
C HIS A 4 -7.55 19.72 -6.39
N GLY A 5 -6.43 19.48 -7.09
CA GLY A 5 -6.12 18.15 -7.63
C GLY A 5 -5.23 17.28 -6.75
N SER A 6 -4.16 17.83 -6.18
CA SER A 6 -3.11 17.05 -5.51
C SER A 6 -3.42 16.71 -4.05
N ALA A 7 -4.07 17.64 -3.34
CA ALA A 7 -4.36 17.48 -1.92
C ALA A 7 -5.32 16.30 -1.66
N ARG A 8 -6.33 16.11 -2.51
CA ARG A 8 -7.30 15.01 -2.37
C ARG A 8 -6.64 13.62 -2.43
N TRP A 9 -5.68 13.43 -3.32
CA TRP A 9 -4.99 12.14 -3.48
C TRP A 9 -4.08 11.85 -2.31
N ALA A 10 -3.36 12.88 -1.84
CA ALA A 10 -2.52 12.76 -0.65
C ALA A 10 -3.36 12.44 0.60
N TYR A 11 -4.51 13.10 0.79
CA TYR A 11 -5.39 12.77 1.92
C TYR A 11 -6.02 11.38 1.79
N GLY A 12 -6.40 10.96 0.59
CA GLY A 12 -6.83 9.58 0.33
C GLY A 12 -5.74 8.57 0.69
N MET A 13 -4.50 8.85 0.32
CA MET A 13 -3.36 8.01 0.66
C MET A 13 -3.08 8.00 2.17
N VAL A 14 -3.20 9.15 2.86
CA VAL A 14 -3.09 9.21 4.32
C VAL A 14 -4.17 8.37 4.98
N ALA A 15 -5.42 8.46 4.55
CA ALA A 15 -6.50 7.64 5.07
C ALA A 15 -6.21 6.13 4.86
N TRP A 16 -5.71 5.76 3.68
CA TRP A 16 -5.30 4.39 3.39
C TRP A 16 -4.17 3.90 4.31
N LEU A 17 -3.15 4.73 4.56
CA LEU A 17 -2.01 4.41 5.45
C LEU A 17 -2.43 4.34 6.91
N VAL A 18 -3.35 5.19 7.36
CA VAL A 18 -3.90 5.13 8.71
C VAL A 18 -4.66 3.81 8.89
N PHE A 19 -5.52 3.46 7.93
CA PHE A 19 -6.21 2.17 7.97
C PHE A 19 -5.21 1.00 7.96
N PHE A 20 -4.15 1.08 7.15
CA PHE A 20 -3.08 0.08 7.10
C PHE A 20 -2.42 -0.11 8.47
N VAL A 21 -2.03 0.99 9.12
CA VAL A 21 -1.41 0.97 10.44
C VAL A 21 -2.36 0.37 11.47
N VAL A 22 -3.61 0.82 11.49
CA VAL A 22 -4.62 0.32 12.43
C VAL A 22 -4.83 -1.18 12.23
N SER A 23 -4.96 -1.67 11.00
CA SER A 23 -5.16 -3.09 10.74
C SER A 23 -3.97 -3.94 11.20
N HIS A 24 -2.73 -3.48 11.00
CA HIS A 24 -1.53 -4.21 11.43
C HIS A 24 -1.32 -4.13 12.94
N VAL A 25 -1.69 -3.01 13.58
CA VAL A 25 -1.72 -2.92 15.05
C VAL A 25 -2.71 -3.95 15.60
N LEU A 26 -3.93 -4.01 15.06
CA LEU A 26 -4.91 -5.01 15.46
C LEU A 26 -4.40 -6.44 15.21
N ALA A 27 -3.71 -6.69 14.10
CA ALA A 27 -3.12 -7.99 13.79
C ALA A 27 -2.03 -8.41 14.80
N VAL A 28 -1.25 -7.47 15.33
CA VAL A 28 -0.25 -7.74 16.37
C VAL A 28 -0.89 -8.06 17.72
N PHE A 29 -1.94 -7.31 18.12
CA PHE A 29 -2.58 -7.49 19.43
C PHE A 29 -3.65 -8.58 19.44
N PHE A 30 -4.27 -8.87 18.29
CA PHE A 30 -5.32 -9.86 18.10
C PHE A 30 -5.01 -10.75 16.88
N PRO A 31 -3.93 -11.55 16.94
CA PRO A 31 -3.45 -12.35 15.80
C PRO A 31 -4.40 -13.47 15.36
N GLY A 32 -5.36 -13.87 16.19
CA GLY A 32 -6.21 -15.05 15.95
C GLY A 32 -5.50 -16.36 16.30
N ASP A 33 -6.14 -17.48 15.96
CA ASP A 33 -5.69 -18.82 16.36
C ASP A 33 -4.52 -19.34 15.51
N ASP A 34 -4.44 -18.93 14.24
CA ASP A 34 -3.31 -19.19 13.35
C ASP A 34 -2.93 -17.93 12.53
N PRO A 35 -2.11 -17.03 13.09
CA PRO A 35 -1.68 -15.81 12.40
C PRO A 35 -0.70 -16.04 11.24
N THR A 36 -0.07 -17.21 11.20
CA THR A 36 1.01 -17.54 10.27
C THR A 36 0.56 -18.39 9.09
N GLY A 37 -0.61 -19.02 9.18
CA GLY A 37 -1.23 -19.80 8.09
C GLY A 37 -0.40 -21.03 7.73
N ASP A 38 -0.11 -21.88 8.72
CA ASP A 38 0.79 -23.05 8.61
C ASP A 38 2.18 -22.76 7.98
N GLY A 39 2.56 -21.48 7.90
CA GLY A 39 3.80 -21.05 7.27
C GLY A 39 5.04 -21.47 8.07
N PRO A 40 6.23 -21.46 7.43
CA PRO A 40 7.49 -21.85 8.09
C PRO A 40 7.97 -20.83 9.15
N TRP A 41 7.24 -19.74 9.36
CA TRP A 41 7.63 -18.61 10.19
C TRP A 41 6.95 -18.69 11.56
N ASP A 42 7.69 -18.38 12.61
CA ASP A 42 7.15 -18.34 13.97
C ASP A 42 6.40 -17.03 14.27
N LEU A 43 5.71 -16.99 15.41
CA LEU A 43 4.99 -15.80 15.88
C LEU A 43 5.91 -14.58 16.01
N ARG A 44 7.20 -14.78 16.34
CA ARG A 44 8.16 -13.67 16.46
C ARG A 44 8.42 -13.01 15.11
N ALA A 45 8.67 -13.81 14.06
CA ALA A 45 8.83 -13.30 12.71
C ALA A 45 7.58 -12.55 12.23
N TYR A 46 6.39 -13.07 12.52
CA TYR A 46 5.12 -12.40 12.22
C TYR A 46 5.00 -11.03 12.91
N VAL A 47 5.31 -10.93 14.21
CA VAL A 47 5.26 -9.67 14.95
C VAL A 47 6.29 -8.68 14.42
N ILE A 48 7.53 -9.12 14.18
CA ILE A 48 8.60 -8.26 13.63
C ILE A 48 8.17 -7.69 12.27
N PHE A 49 7.63 -8.54 11.40
CA PHE A 49 7.12 -8.13 10.10
C PHE A 49 6.07 -7.03 10.21
N ASN A 50 5.07 -7.22 11.07
CA ASN A 50 4.02 -6.21 11.29
C ASN A 50 4.56 -4.90 11.88
N VAL A 51 5.48 -4.97 12.84
CA VAL A 51 6.11 -3.77 13.43
C VAL A 51 6.87 -2.98 12.36
N VAL A 52 7.65 -3.66 11.51
CA VAL A 52 8.36 -3.02 10.39
C VAL A 52 7.37 -2.35 9.44
N LEU A 53 6.28 -3.02 9.09
CA LEU A 53 5.23 -2.47 8.24
C LEU A 53 4.57 -1.22 8.84
N ILE A 54 4.25 -1.25 10.14
CA ILE A 54 3.70 -0.09 10.87
C ILE A 54 4.66 1.08 10.82
N LEU A 55 5.95 0.87 11.10
CA LEU A 55 6.95 1.93 11.08
C LEU A 55 7.13 2.51 9.67
N MET A 56 7.21 1.65 8.66
CA MET A 56 7.30 2.08 7.26
C MET A 56 6.07 2.89 6.84
N ALA A 57 4.87 2.47 7.23
CA ALA A 57 3.63 3.17 6.92
C ALA A 57 3.52 4.50 7.68
N ALA A 58 3.99 4.59 8.92
CA ALA A 58 4.07 5.84 9.68
C ALA A 58 5.01 6.85 9.00
N VAL A 59 6.19 6.41 8.57
CA VAL A 59 7.13 7.22 7.77
C VAL A 59 6.48 7.63 6.45
N GLY A 60 5.85 6.70 5.74
CA GLY A 60 5.11 6.99 4.51
C GLY A 60 4.02 8.04 4.71
N THR A 61 3.31 7.99 5.83
CA THR A 61 2.28 8.97 6.19
C THR A 61 2.89 10.36 6.37
N ALA A 62 3.98 10.46 7.12
CA ALA A 62 4.70 11.72 7.30
C ALA A 62 5.18 12.29 5.97
N VAL A 63 5.74 11.45 5.09
CA VAL A 63 6.19 11.83 3.75
C VAL A 63 5.03 12.34 2.89
N VAL A 64 3.90 11.62 2.85
CA VAL A 64 2.72 12.03 2.08
C VAL A 64 2.16 13.34 2.61
N VAL A 65 2.04 13.51 3.93
CA VAL A 65 1.60 14.78 4.55
C VAL A 65 2.56 15.91 4.20
N ALA A 66 3.86 15.67 4.16
CA ALA A 66 4.86 16.66 3.76
C ALA A 66 4.61 17.19 2.33
N THR A 67 4.07 16.37 1.42
CA THR A 67 3.82 16.81 0.03
C THR A 67 2.75 17.89 -0.08
N VAL A 68 1.86 18.01 0.91
CA VAL A 68 0.72 18.95 0.89
C VAL A 68 0.77 20.01 1.99
N ARG A 69 1.58 19.81 3.04
CA ARG A 69 1.71 20.77 4.15
C ARG A 69 2.84 21.77 3.90
N PRO A 70 2.72 23.01 4.42
CA PRO A 70 3.70 24.07 4.19
C PRO A 70 5.09 23.74 4.75
N TRP A 71 5.18 22.94 5.82
CA TRP A 71 6.47 22.54 6.41
C TRP A 71 7.28 21.62 5.49
N GLY A 72 6.63 20.83 4.64
CA GLY A 72 7.33 19.93 3.71
C GLY A 72 8.11 20.66 2.62
N ARG A 73 7.82 21.95 2.39
CA ARG A 73 8.62 22.80 1.50
C ARG A 73 10.04 23.07 2.02
N ARG A 74 10.30 22.85 3.31
CA ARG A 74 11.65 23.00 3.91
C ARG A 74 12.51 21.74 3.75
N VAL A 75 11.90 20.60 3.42
CA VAL A 75 12.59 19.32 3.30
C VAL A 75 13.19 19.20 1.89
N PRO A 76 14.45 18.75 1.75
CA PRO A 76 15.06 18.53 0.44
C PRO A 76 14.21 17.57 -0.41
N ARG A 77 14.02 17.92 -1.68
CA ARG A 77 13.13 17.17 -2.59
C ARG A 77 13.46 15.68 -2.68
N TRP A 78 14.75 15.34 -2.73
CA TRP A 78 15.20 13.96 -2.85
C TRP A 78 14.80 13.11 -1.63
N VAL A 79 14.77 13.72 -0.44
CA VAL A 79 14.33 13.05 0.80
C VAL A 79 12.85 12.66 0.74
N LEU A 80 12.01 13.43 0.04
CA LEU A 80 10.60 13.09 -0.16
C LEU A 80 10.38 12.17 -1.36
N LEU A 81 11.11 12.37 -2.46
CA LEU A 81 10.91 11.58 -3.67
C LEU A 81 11.39 10.14 -3.54
N THR A 82 12.52 9.89 -2.87
CA THR A 82 13.04 8.53 -2.69
C THR A 82 12.01 7.59 -2.04
N PRO A 83 11.44 7.91 -0.86
CA PRO A 83 10.42 7.05 -0.25
C PRO A 83 9.12 7.01 -1.04
N LEU A 84 8.72 8.10 -1.72
CA LEU A 84 7.52 8.10 -2.56
C LEU A 84 7.66 7.14 -3.75
N TRP A 85 8.80 7.16 -4.44
CA TRP A 85 9.08 6.24 -5.54
C TRP A 85 9.19 4.81 -5.06
N PHE A 86 9.97 4.58 -3.99
CA PHE A 86 10.14 3.24 -3.44
C PHE A 86 8.82 2.65 -2.97
N GLY A 87 8.02 3.40 -2.21
CA GLY A 87 6.69 2.97 -1.78
C GLY A 87 5.73 2.73 -2.96
N SER A 88 5.79 3.58 -4.00
CA SER A 88 5.00 3.40 -5.21
C SER A 88 5.35 2.10 -5.92
N THR A 89 6.65 1.82 -6.10
CA THR A 89 7.13 0.58 -6.70
C THR A 89 6.72 -0.64 -5.88
N LEU A 90 6.90 -0.61 -4.56
CA LEU A 90 6.50 -1.70 -3.67
C LEU A 90 4.99 -1.99 -3.76
N LEU A 91 4.15 -0.96 -3.67
CA LEU A 91 2.70 -1.14 -3.74
C LEU A 91 2.24 -1.58 -5.13
N VAL A 92 2.88 -1.13 -6.20
CA VAL A 92 2.59 -1.59 -7.56
C VAL A 92 2.95 -3.08 -7.71
N VAL A 93 4.15 -3.47 -7.29
CA VAL A 93 4.62 -4.87 -7.36
C VAL A 93 3.76 -5.79 -6.50
N ARG A 94 3.23 -5.32 -5.36
CA ARG A 94 2.34 -6.10 -4.49
C ARG A 94 0.89 -6.13 -4.96
N GLY A 95 0.36 -4.98 -5.36
CA GLY A 95 -1.07 -4.75 -5.58
C GLY A 95 -1.53 -5.17 -6.97
N ILE A 96 -0.74 -4.91 -8.02
CA ILE A 96 -1.16 -5.21 -9.40
C ILE A 96 -1.22 -6.72 -9.65
N PRO A 97 -0.18 -7.53 -9.36
CA PRO A 97 -0.23 -8.97 -9.65
C PRO A 97 -1.38 -9.67 -8.93
N GLY A 98 -1.61 -9.35 -7.65
CA GLY A 98 -2.71 -9.94 -6.87
C GLY A 98 -4.10 -9.56 -7.41
N MET A 99 -4.25 -8.33 -7.92
CA MET A 99 -5.51 -7.92 -8.55
C MET A 99 -5.73 -8.63 -9.90
N VAL A 100 -4.68 -8.74 -10.72
CA VAL A 100 -4.73 -9.48 -11.99
C VAL A 100 -5.09 -10.95 -11.73
N GLU A 101 -4.45 -11.58 -10.75
CA GLU A 101 -4.73 -12.95 -10.36
C GLU A 101 -6.19 -13.15 -9.95
N ASN A 102 -6.70 -12.31 -9.07
CA ASN A 102 -8.08 -12.39 -8.61
C ASN A 102 -9.09 -12.18 -9.75
N LEU A 103 -8.81 -11.29 -10.70
CA LEU A 103 -9.67 -11.10 -11.87
C LEU A 103 -9.68 -12.33 -12.79
N LEU A 104 -8.53 -12.98 -12.98
CA LEU A 104 -8.44 -14.21 -13.75
C LEU A 104 -9.18 -15.37 -13.08
N MET A 105 -9.13 -15.45 -11.75
CA MET A 105 -9.92 -16.41 -10.97
C MET A 105 -11.42 -16.13 -11.07
N ALA A 106 -11.83 -14.87 -10.85
CA ALA A 106 -13.24 -14.46 -10.84
C ALA A 106 -13.92 -14.61 -12.22
N THR A 107 -13.17 -14.40 -13.31
CA THR A 107 -13.67 -14.58 -14.69
C THR A 107 -13.65 -16.04 -15.15
N GLY A 108 -13.09 -16.95 -14.36
CA GLY A 108 -12.95 -18.36 -14.71
C GLY A 108 -11.90 -18.65 -15.78
N ILE A 109 -11.13 -17.65 -16.22
CA ILE A 109 -10.05 -17.81 -17.20
C ILE A 109 -8.93 -18.69 -16.61
N ARG A 110 -8.64 -18.55 -15.30
CA ARG A 110 -7.63 -19.35 -14.59
C ARG A 110 -8.02 -19.57 -13.13
N ARG A 111 -8.86 -20.59 -12.88
CA ARG A 111 -9.39 -20.91 -11.54
C ARG A 111 -8.31 -21.24 -10.50
N GLY A 112 -7.13 -21.71 -10.91
CA GLY A 112 -6.03 -22.04 -10.00
C GLY A 112 -5.02 -20.92 -9.71
N GLY A 113 -5.24 -19.69 -10.18
CA GLY A 113 -4.26 -18.61 -10.00
C GLY A 113 -2.94 -18.82 -10.75
N PHE A 114 -1.96 -17.95 -10.52
CA PHE A 114 -0.64 -18.06 -11.15
C PHE A 114 0.16 -19.25 -10.59
N VAL A 115 -0.13 -19.65 -9.35
CA VAL A 115 0.63 -20.67 -8.58
C VAL A 115 -0.05 -22.04 -8.57
N GLY A 116 -1.27 -22.19 -9.10
CA GLY A 116 -1.88 -23.51 -9.34
C GLY A 116 -2.65 -24.13 -8.17
N ALA A 117 -3.24 -23.33 -7.28
CA ALA A 117 -4.09 -23.85 -6.20
C ALA A 117 -5.46 -24.28 -6.77
N GLU A 118 -5.69 -25.58 -6.95
CA GLU A 118 -6.94 -26.11 -7.54
C GLU A 118 -8.17 -25.93 -6.64
N ASP A 119 -8.00 -25.86 -5.31
CA ASP A 119 -9.09 -25.79 -4.33
C ASP A 119 -8.91 -24.61 -3.35
N ILE A 120 -9.35 -23.41 -3.76
CA ILE A 120 -9.42 -22.24 -2.88
C ILE A 120 -10.84 -22.16 -2.32
N SER A 121 -11.00 -22.06 -1.00
CA SER A 121 -12.33 -21.92 -0.40
C SER A 121 -12.99 -20.59 -0.81
N THR A 122 -14.33 -20.54 -0.85
CA THR A 122 -15.04 -19.29 -1.19
C THR A 122 -14.64 -18.14 -0.26
N THR A 123 -14.43 -18.42 1.03
CA THR A 123 -13.98 -17.43 2.02
C THR A 123 -12.59 -16.91 1.72
N GLU A 124 -11.63 -17.78 1.38
CA GLU A 124 -10.28 -17.39 0.98
C GLU A 124 -10.26 -16.57 -0.30
N LEU A 125 -11.09 -16.93 -1.28
CA LEU A 125 -11.24 -16.16 -2.53
C LEU A 125 -11.71 -14.73 -2.23
N TRP A 126 -12.75 -14.57 -1.40
CA TRP A 126 -13.27 -13.24 -1.03
C TRP A 126 -12.29 -12.45 -0.17
N ALA A 127 -11.59 -13.10 0.76
CA ALA A 127 -10.55 -12.47 1.56
C ALA A 127 -9.39 -11.98 0.66
N GLY A 128 -8.93 -12.83 -0.27
CA GLY A 128 -7.91 -12.49 -1.26
C GLY A 128 -8.33 -11.35 -2.17
N LEU A 129 -9.58 -11.34 -2.65
CA LEU A 129 -10.19 -10.23 -3.39
C LEU A 129 -10.16 -8.93 -2.61
N GLY A 130 -10.62 -8.93 -1.36
CA GLY A 130 -10.61 -7.76 -0.49
C GLY A 130 -9.21 -7.21 -0.25
N ILE A 131 -8.27 -8.09 0.13
CA ILE A 131 -6.87 -7.71 0.44
C ILE A 131 -6.18 -7.14 -0.81
N ASN A 132 -6.26 -7.81 -1.96
CA ASN A 132 -5.58 -7.35 -3.16
C ASN A 132 -6.22 -6.08 -3.73
N THR A 133 -7.55 -5.94 -3.65
CA THR A 133 -8.23 -4.69 -4.03
C THR A 133 -7.73 -3.54 -3.15
N TYR A 134 -7.63 -3.77 -1.84
CA TYR A 134 -7.11 -2.78 -0.90
C TYR A 134 -5.68 -2.35 -1.26
N PHE A 135 -4.77 -3.30 -1.53
CA PHE A 135 -3.39 -2.97 -1.95
C PHE A 135 -3.34 -2.28 -3.32
N PHE A 136 -4.19 -2.67 -4.26
CA PHE A 136 -4.31 -2.01 -5.56
C PHE A 136 -4.75 -0.55 -5.42
N VAL A 137 -5.76 -0.27 -4.59
CA VAL A 137 -6.19 1.10 -4.28
C VAL A 137 -5.04 1.91 -3.67
N GLY A 138 -4.29 1.33 -2.74
CA GLY A 138 -3.09 1.96 -2.17
C GLY A 138 -2.04 2.31 -3.23
N ALA A 139 -1.79 1.39 -4.17
CA ALA A 139 -0.86 1.61 -5.27
C ALA A 139 -1.29 2.78 -6.16
N VAL A 140 -2.57 2.82 -6.56
CA VAL A 140 -3.12 3.92 -7.36
C VAL A 140 -3.00 5.25 -6.63
N LEU A 141 -3.41 5.31 -5.36
CA LEU A 141 -3.35 6.53 -4.54
C LEU A 141 -1.92 7.06 -4.41
N LEU A 142 -0.96 6.18 -4.11
CA LEU A 142 0.43 6.60 -3.94
C LEU A 142 1.08 7.02 -5.25
N VAL A 143 0.87 6.28 -6.34
CA VAL A 143 1.39 6.63 -7.68
C VAL A 143 0.84 7.98 -8.13
N VAL A 144 -0.47 8.21 -7.99
CA VAL A 144 -1.09 9.49 -8.37
C VAL A 144 -0.60 10.63 -7.47
N THR A 145 -0.40 10.38 -6.18
CA THR A 145 0.19 11.36 -5.24
C THR A 145 1.62 11.72 -5.66
N THR A 146 2.46 10.73 -5.92
CA THR A 146 3.85 10.89 -6.40
C THR A 146 3.89 11.65 -7.72
N ALA A 147 3.10 11.23 -8.71
CA ALA A 147 3.02 11.90 -10.02
C ALA A 147 2.52 13.35 -9.89
N SER A 148 1.52 13.59 -9.05
CA SER A 148 1.02 14.94 -8.78
C SER A 148 2.10 15.82 -8.14
N TYR A 149 2.85 15.29 -7.16
CA TYR A 149 3.94 16.02 -6.50
C TYR A 149 5.08 16.34 -7.47
N VAL A 150 5.42 15.43 -8.38
CA VAL A 150 6.43 15.67 -9.43
C VAL A 150 5.94 16.73 -10.44
N ARG A 151 4.67 16.68 -10.87
CA ARG A 151 4.08 17.60 -11.87
C ARG A 151 3.85 19.01 -11.36
N GLN A 152 3.60 19.21 -10.06
CA GLN A 152 3.40 20.53 -9.46
C GLN A 152 4.67 21.38 -9.42
N GLN A 153 5.80 20.84 -9.83
CA GLN A 153 7.04 21.58 -9.87
C GLN A 153 7.15 22.33 -11.20
N PRO A 154 7.26 23.67 -11.19
CA PRO A 154 7.73 24.41 -12.35
C PRO A 154 9.08 23.84 -12.76
N ARG A 155 9.31 23.72 -14.07
CA ARG A 155 10.63 23.47 -14.65
C ARG A 155 11.58 24.61 -14.25
N SER A 156 12.09 24.63 -13.03
CA SER A 156 13.18 25.53 -12.67
C SER A 156 14.49 24.82 -12.96
N ARG A 157 15.09 25.20 -14.08
CA ARG A 157 16.47 24.92 -14.53
C ARG A 157 16.70 23.52 -15.11
N ARG A 158 16.62 23.43 -16.43
CA ARG A 158 17.77 23.61 -17.34
C ARG A 158 17.25 23.86 -18.75
#